data_AF-Q769E0-F1
#
_entry.id   AF-Q769E0-F1
#
_cell.length_a   1.000
_cell.length_b   1.000
_cell.length_c   1.000
_cell.angle_alpha   90.00
_cell.angle_beta   90.00
_cell.angle_gamma   90.00
#
_symmetry.space_group_name_H-M   'P 1'
#
loop_
_entity.id
_entity.type
_entity.pdbx_description
1 polymer ?
#
loop_
_entity_poly.entity_id
_entity_poly.type
_entity_poly.pdbx_seq_one_letter_code
_entity_poly.pdbx_strand_id
1 'polypeptide(L)'
;KKLVFTSSAGTLNVQPQQKPVYDESCWSDLDFIYAKKMTGWMYFASKILAEKEAWKATKEKKIDFISIIPPLVVGPFITPTFPPSLITALSLITENQAHYSIIKQGQYVHLDDLCEAHIFLYEHPKAEGRFICSSHHTTIHGLGEMIRQNWPEYYIPSQFKGIEKDLPVVYFSSKKLQDMGFQFKYSLEDMYRGAIETLRKKGLLPYSTKELPAAIEEEQETVPLKVQEPTKQEATTVPLKAAAIEPKQETVPLKLEEPTAIEQKQKVVPLKA
;
A
#
# COMPACT_ATOMS: atom_id res chain seq x y z
N LYS A 1 -3.95 7.86 31.56
CA LYS A 1 -4.58 6.92 30.60
C LYS A 1 -3.90 7.21 29.28
N LYS A 2 -3.22 6.23 28.69
CA LYS A 2 -2.38 6.43 27.52
C LYS A 2 -3.12 6.11 26.22
N LEU A 3 -3.02 6.99 25.24
CA LEU A 3 -3.51 6.81 23.88
C LEU A 3 -2.32 6.67 22.94
N VAL A 4 -2.27 5.55 22.21
CA VAL A 4 -1.29 5.33 21.14
C VAL A 4 -1.99 5.53 19.81
N PHE A 5 -1.48 6.46 19.01
CA PHE A 5 -1.98 6.77 17.69
C PHE A 5 -0.98 6.30 16.64
N THR A 6 -1.43 5.44 15.74
CA THR A 6 -0.64 5.08 14.57
C THR A 6 -0.70 6.23 13.57
N SER A 7 0.37 7.01 13.46
CA SER A 7 0.57 8.03 12.43
C SER A 7 1.07 7.40 11.12
N SER A 8 1.97 8.04 10.38
CA SER A 8 2.43 7.61 9.06
C SER A 8 3.72 8.34 8.67
N ALA A 9 4.65 7.67 7.99
CA ALA A 9 5.80 8.30 7.36
C ALA A 9 5.44 9.45 6.42
N GLY A 10 4.22 9.44 5.87
CA GLY A 10 3.66 10.56 5.10
C GLY A 10 3.51 11.87 5.89
N THR A 11 3.71 11.83 7.20
CA THR A 11 3.79 13.02 8.06
C THR A 11 5.22 13.53 8.26
N LEU A 12 6.24 12.79 7.81
CA LEU A 12 7.66 13.06 8.06
C LEU A 12 8.41 13.63 6.84
N ASN A 13 8.40 12.94 5.69
CA ASN A 13 9.34 13.22 4.60
C ASN A 13 8.72 13.63 3.26
N VAL A 14 7.43 13.96 3.20
CA VAL A 14 6.80 14.41 1.95
C VAL A 14 7.11 15.90 1.75
N GLN A 15 8.20 16.16 1.03
CA GLN A 15 8.74 17.49 0.76
C GLN A 15 9.54 17.50 -0.56
N PRO A 16 9.79 18.66 -1.18
CA PRO A 16 10.40 18.73 -2.50
C PRO A 16 11.82 18.13 -2.58
N GLN A 17 12.65 18.31 -1.54
CA GLN A 17 13.99 17.73 -1.46
C GLN A 17 14.10 16.83 -0.24
N GLN A 18 14.52 15.58 -0.45
CA GLN A 18 14.72 14.62 0.65
C GLN A 18 15.96 14.98 1.48
N LYS A 19 15.85 14.80 2.80
CA LYS A 19 17.02 14.78 3.69
C LYS A 19 17.65 13.38 3.68
N PRO A 20 18.97 13.25 3.95
CA PRO A 20 19.58 11.93 4.13
C PRO A 20 19.00 11.16 5.32
N VAL A 21 18.63 11.87 6.40
CA VAL A 21 18.08 11.29 7.63
C VAL A 21 16.87 12.09 8.10
N TYR A 22 15.84 11.37 8.55
CA TYR A 22 14.65 11.92 9.22
C TYR A 22 14.56 11.38 10.65
N ASP A 23 14.17 12.26 11.57
CA ASP A 23 13.86 11.97 12.97
C ASP A 23 12.45 12.49 13.32
N GLU A 24 12.03 12.29 14.57
CA GLU A 24 10.71 12.67 15.07
C GLU A 24 10.41 14.19 15.03
N SER A 25 11.44 15.03 14.90
CA SER A 25 11.28 16.49 14.81
C SER A 25 10.79 16.94 13.43
N CYS A 26 10.97 16.09 12.41
CA CYS A 26 10.61 16.41 11.05
C CYS A 26 9.10 16.40 10.80
N TRP A 27 8.64 17.25 9.88
CA TRP A 27 7.27 17.26 9.39
C TRP A 27 7.25 17.45 7.88
N SER A 28 6.31 16.79 7.22
CA SER A 28 6.05 16.96 5.79
C SER A 28 5.45 18.33 5.47
N ASP A 29 5.70 18.77 4.24
CA ASP A 29 5.26 20.04 3.71
C ASP A 29 3.85 19.90 3.11
N LEU A 30 2.85 20.43 3.82
CA LEU A 30 1.45 20.39 3.38
C LEU A 30 1.21 21.17 2.08
N ASP A 31 1.89 22.30 1.89
CA ASP A 31 1.71 23.14 0.70
C ASP A 31 2.23 22.41 -0.53
N PHE A 32 3.40 21.76 -0.40
CA PHE A 32 3.92 20.89 -1.45
C PHE A 32 2.98 19.72 -1.75
N ILE A 33 2.42 19.05 -0.73
CA ILE A 33 1.47 17.94 -0.91
C ILE A 33 0.25 18.40 -1.72
N TYR A 34 -0.35 19.55 -1.35
CA TYR A 34 -1.53 20.07 -2.03
C TYR A 34 -1.25 20.58 -3.45
N ALA A 35 -0.07 21.14 -3.67
CA ALA A 35 0.35 21.60 -5.00
C ALA A 35 0.65 20.42 -5.93
N LYS A 36 1.39 19.41 -5.44
CA LYS A 36 1.90 18.31 -6.27
C LYS A 36 0.88 17.20 -6.51
N LYS A 37 -0.01 16.93 -5.54
CA LYS A 37 -1.06 15.88 -5.61
C LYS A 37 -0.54 14.51 -6.08
N MET A 38 0.63 14.09 -5.58
CA MET A 38 1.22 12.78 -5.88
C MET A 38 0.34 11.61 -5.41
N THR A 39 0.63 10.38 -5.86
CA THR A 39 -0.02 9.17 -5.33
C THR A 39 -0.04 9.17 -3.81
N GLY A 40 -1.23 9.10 -3.20
CA GLY A 40 -1.41 9.12 -1.75
C GLY A 40 -1.45 10.50 -1.08
N TRP A 41 -1.42 11.61 -1.84
CA TRP A 41 -1.38 12.98 -1.26
C TRP A 41 -2.47 13.25 -0.23
N MET A 42 -3.71 12.84 -0.50
CA MET A 42 -4.86 13.02 0.39
C MET A 42 -4.69 12.23 1.70
N TYR A 43 -4.08 11.05 1.63
CA TYR A 43 -3.71 10.27 2.79
C TYR A 43 -2.66 11.00 3.61
N PHE A 44 -1.58 11.49 2.98
CA PHE A 44 -0.52 12.25 3.68
C PHE A 44 -1.08 13.49 4.37
N ALA A 45 -1.86 14.30 3.66
CA ALA A 45 -2.52 15.49 4.22
C ALA A 45 -3.41 15.12 5.42
N SER A 46 -4.26 14.09 5.28
CA SER A 46 -5.14 13.65 6.37
C SER A 46 -4.38 13.21 7.61
N LYS A 47 -3.27 12.46 7.45
CA LYS A 47 -2.45 11.98 8.57
C LYS A 47 -1.74 13.12 9.29
N ILE A 48 -1.23 14.11 8.54
CA ILE A 48 -0.57 15.29 9.12
C ILE A 48 -1.58 16.09 9.95
N LEU A 49 -2.74 16.39 9.38
CA LEU A 49 -3.77 17.18 10.04
C LEU A 49 -4.33 16.46 11.27
N ALA A 50 -4.61 15.16 11.15
CA ALA A 50 -5.09 14.34 12.26
C ALA A 50 -4.08 14.25 13.40
N GLU A 51 -2.79 14.03 13.10
CA GLU A 51 -1.76 13.96 14.15
C GLU A 51 -1.59 15.30 14.86
N LYS A 52 -1.52 16.42 14.11
CA LYS A 52 -1.42 17.76 14.69
C LYS A 52 -2.62 18.09 15.59
N GLU A 53 -3.82 17.73 15.17
CA GLU A 53 -5.02 17.99 15.96
C GLU A 53 -5.13 17.05 17.18
N ALA A 54 -4.72 15.79 17.05
CA ALA A 54 -4.63 14.87 18.18
C ALA A 54 -3.66 15.40 19.25
N TRP A 55 -2.50 15.96 18.87
CA TRP A 55 -1.56 16.59 19.80
C TRP A 55 -2.18 17.74 20.59
N LYS A 56 -2.97 18.61 19.94
CA LYS A 56 -3.68 19.71 20.63
C LYS A 56 -4.76 19.17 21.58
N ALA A 57 -5.66 18.34 21.07
CA ALA A 57 -6.82 17.85 21.82
C ALA A 57 -6.41 17.03 23.05
N THR A 58 -5.33 16.23 22.94
CA THR A 58 -4.81 15.43 24.07
C THR A 58 -4.11 16.29 25.11
N LYS A 59 -3.37 17.32 24.69
CA LYS A 59 -2.74 18.29 25.60
C LYS A 59 -3.79 19.04 26.43
N GLU A 60 -4.86 19.53 25.79
CA GLU A 60 -5.96 20.23 26.46
C GLU A 60 -6.68 19.34 27.49
N LYS A 61 -6.86 18.06 27.13
CA LYS A 61 -7.55 17.06 27.97
C LYS A 61 -6.64 16.32 28.94
N LYS A 62 -5.34 16.66 28.99
CA LYS A 62 -4.33 15.98 29.82
C LYS A 62 -4.33 14.45 29.63
N ILE A 63 -4.40 14.01 28.38
CA ILE A 63 -4.31 12.60 27.98
C ILE A 63 -2.87 12.31 27.58
N ASP A 64 -2.26 11.26 28.15
CA ASP A 64 -0.92 10.83 27.75
C ASP A 64 -0.99 10.31 26.31
N PHE A 65 -0.28 10.96 25.39
CA PHE A 65 -0.39 10.69 23.97
C PHE A 65 0.95 10.28 23.38
N ILE A 66 0.93 9.20 22.59
CA ILE A 66 2.06 8.69 21.85
C ILE A 66 1.65 8.58 20.38
N SER A 67 2.51 9.03 19.49
CA SER A 67 2.34 8.86 18.05
C SER A 67 3.42 7.93 17.52
N ILE A 68 3.03 6.81 16.91
CA ILE A 68 3.95 5.86 16.27
C ILE A 68 3.93 6.09 14.77
N ILE A 69 5.10 6.25 14.18
CA ILE A 69 5.26 6.62 12.78
C ILE A 69 5.88 5.45 12.01
N PRO A 70 5.06 4.54 11.47
CA PRO A 70 5.54 3.50 10.58
C PRO A 70 5.84 4.06 9.18
N PRO A 71 6.88 3.54 8.50
CA PRO A 71 7.06 3.68 7.07
C PRO A 71 6.21 2.64 6.32
N LEU A 72 6.74 2.03 5.25
CA LEU A 72 6.02 0.97 4.56
C LEU A 72 6.04 -0.31 5.40
N VAL A 73 4.86 -0.72 5.87
CA VAL A 73 4.68 -1.93 6.67
C VAL A 73 4.56 -3.14 5.76
N VAL A 74 5.45 -4.12 5.95
CA VAL A 74 5.56 -5.32 5.10
C VAL A 74 5.67 -6.56 5.98
N GLY A 75 4.96 -7.63 5.64
CA GLY A 75 4.99 -8.88 6.41
C GLY A 75 3.79 -9.78 6.11
N PRO A 76 3.71 -10.94 6.78
CA PRO A 76 2.55 -11.81 6.70
C PRO A 76 1.32 -11.14 7.32
N PHE A 77 0.12 -11.57 6.96
CA PHE A 77 -1.13 -10.97 7.44
C PHE A 77 -2.27 -11.98 7.49
N ILE A 78 -3.21 -11.73 8.40
CA ILE A 78 -4.37 -12.61 8.62
C ILE A 78 -5.60 -12.19 7.81
N THR A 79 -5.69 -10.94 7.38
CA THR A 79 -6.84 -10.41 6.64
C THR A 79 -7.09 -11.17 5.32
N PRO A 80 -8.35 -11.29 4.86
CA PRO A 80 -8.65 -12.03 3.64
C PRO A 80 -8.28 -11.26 2.36
N THR A 81 -8.21 -9.92 2.44
CA THR A 81 -7.95 -9.03 1.31
C THR A 81 -6.48 -8.61 1.23
N PHE A 82 -6.09 -8.16 0.04
CA PHE A 82 -4.75 -7.64 -0.25
C PHE A 82 -4.49 -6.35 0.58
N PRO A 83 -3.53 -6.33 1.51
CA PRO A 83 -3.26 -5.16 2.33
C PRO A 83 -2.78 -3.96 1.48
N PRO A 84 -3.29 -2.73 1.73
CA PRO A 84 -2.92 -1.56 0.93
C PRO A 84 -1.42 -1.27 0.87
N SER A 85 -0.67 -1.49 1.96
CA SER A 85 0.79 -1.29 1.96
C SER A 85 1.51 -2.28 1.04
N LEU A 86 1.01 -3.51 0.94
CA LEU A 86 1.61 -4.54 0.09
C LEU A 86 1.40 -4.24 -1.40
N ILE A 87 0.36 -3.48 -1.79
CA ILE A 87 0.19 -3.01 -3.18
C ILE A 87 1.41 -2.17 -3.58
N THR A 88 1.88 -1.33 -2.66
CA THR A 88 3.10 -0.54 -2.85
C THR A 88 4.37 -1.39 -2.75
N ALA A 89 4.47 -2.24 -1.72
CA ALA A 89 5.69 -3.03 -1.46
C ALA A 89 5.99 -4.01 -2.60
N LEU A 90 4.96 -4.64 -3.18
CA LEU A 90 5.08 -5.60 -4.28
C LEU A 90 4.81 -4.97 -5.65
N SER A 91 4.88 -3.63 -5.74
CA SER A 91 4.66 -2.92 -7.00
C SER A 91 5.67 -3.31 -8.07
N LEU A 92 6.90 -3.72 -7.68
CA LEU A 92 7.90 -4.23 -8.62
C LEU A 92 7.51 -5.57 -9.26
N ILE A 93 6.80 -6.44 -8.52
CA ILE A 93 6.33 -7.75 -9.01
C ILE A 93 5.07 -7.57 -9.85
N THR A 94 4.19 -6.66 -9.45
CA THR A 94 2.89 -6.41 -10.10
C THR A 94 2.97 -5.32 -11.18
N GLU A 95 4.17 -4.79 -11.45
CA GLU A 95 4.46 -3.71 -12.39
C GLU A 95 3.63 -2.43 -12.18
N ASN A 96 3.20 -2.18 -10.93
CA ASN A 96 2.39 -1.02 -10.59
C ASN A 96 3.25 0.25 -10.41
N GLN A 97 3.62 0.86 -11.54
CA GLN A 97 4.53 2.01 -11.59
C GLN A 97 4.04 3.25 -10.80
N ALA A 98 2.73 3.39 -10.58
CA ALA A 98 2.16 4.51 -9.82
C ALA A 98 2.64 4.55 -8.35
N HIS A 99 3.10 3.41 -7.83
CA HIS A 99 3.60 3.25 -6.46
C HIS A 99 5.13 3.36 -6.35
N TYR A 100 5.87 3.41 -7.48
CA TYR A 100 7.33 3.46 -7.47
C TYR A 100 7.88 4.72 -6.78
N SER A 101 7.12 5.81 -6.82
CA SER A 101 7.49 7.06 -6.13
C SER A 101 7.66 6.88 -4.61
N ILE A 102 6.90 5.97 -4.00
CA ILE A 102 6.95 5.70 -2.55
C ILE A 102 8.17 4.81 -2.21
N ILE A 103 8.49 3.84 -3.07
CA ILE A 103 9.62 2.91 -2.85
C ILE A 103 10.95 3.37 -3.49
N LYS A 104 10.96 4.50 -4.22
CA LYS A 104 12.16 5.07 -4.88
C LYS A 104 13.36 5.13 -3.92
N GLN A 105 13.13 5.69 -2.73
CA GLN A 105 14.04 5.73 -1.58
C GLN A 105 13.26 5.28 -0.36
N GLY A 106 12.88 4.00 -0.32
CA GLY A 106 11.89 3.47 0.62
C GLY A 106 12.47 3.11 1.99
N GLN A 107 11.59 3.16 3.00
CA GLN A 107 11.83 2.69 4.36
C GLN A 107 10.79 1.62 4.72
N TYR A 108 11.19 0.66 5.54
CA TYR A 108 10.41 -0.55 5.78
C TYR A 108 10.42 -0.94 7.26
N VAL A 109 9.32 -1.55 7.69
CA VAL A 109 9.21 -2.20 9.00
C VAL A 109 8.37 -3.46 8.89
N HIS A 110 8.76 -4.49 9.64
CA HIS A 110 7.99 -5.72 9.71
C HIS A 110 6.67 -5.48 10.43
N LEU A 111 5.58 -6.09 9.96
CA LEU A 111 4.26 -5.94 10.58
C LEU A 111 4.30 -6.28 12.08
N ASP A 112 4.94 -7.39 12.43
CA ASP A 112 5.03 -7.87 13.81
C ASP A 112 5.91 -6.97 14.69
N ASP A 113 7.06 -6.48 14.18
CA ASP A 113 7.86 -5.48 14.90
C ASP A 113 7.05 -4.20 15.17
N LEU A 114 6.23 -3.76 14.21
CA LEU A 114 5.36 -2.61 14.40
C LEU A 114 4.31 -2.87 15.48
N CYS A 115 3.65 -4.02 15.47
CA CYS A 115 2.67 -4.40 16.49
C CYS A 115 3.30 -4.47 17.89
N GLU A 116 4.47 -5.10 18.00
CA GLU A 116 5.25 -5.17 19.24
C GLU A 116 5.67 -3.78 19.72
N ALA A 117 6.05 -2.86 18.82
CA ALA A 117 6.37 -1.48 19.17
C ALA A 117 5.15 -0.72 19.72
N HIS A 118 3.94 -0.99 19.23
CA HIS A 118 2.71 -0.41 19.78
C HIS A 118 2.49 -0.85 21.22
N ILE A 119 2.63 -2.15 21.50
CA ILE A 119 2.48 -2.71 22.86
C ILE A 119 3.57 -2.14 23.76
N PHE A 120 4.82 -2.21 23.31
CA PHE A 120 5.98 -1.71 24.04
C PHE A 120 5.82 -0.25 24.47
N LEU A 121 5.46 0.65 23.55
CA LEU A 121 5.30 2.08 23.88
C LEU A 121 4.06 2.34 24.74
N TYR A 122 2.99 1.56 24.58
CA TYR A 122 1.84 1.62 25.46
C TYR A 122 2.22 1.27 26.91
N GLU A 123 2.99 0.20 27.11
CA GLU A 123 3.36 -0.29 28.44
C GLU A 123 4.51 0.51 29.07
N HIS A 124 5.39 1.09 28.25
CA HIS A 124 6.60 1.75 28.75
C HIS A 124 6.27 3.08 29.48
N PRO A 125 6.54 3.22 30.79
CA PRO A 125 6.05 4.36 31.58
C PRO A 125 6.58 5.73 31.14
N LYS A 126 7.82 5.77 30.63
CA LYS A 126 8.50 6.99 30.17
C LYS A 126 8.30 7.32 28.69
N ALA A 127 7.45 6.56 27.98
CA ALA A 127 7.23 6.82 26.56
C ALA A 127 6.41 8.09 26.35
N GLU A 128 6.98 9.06 25.63
CA GLU A 128 6.34 10.34 25.33
C GLU A 128 6.69 10.84 23.92
N GLY A 129 5.76 11.57 23.31
CA GLY A 129 5.99 12.20 22.02
C GLY A 129 5.75 11.27 20.83
N ARG A 130 6.42 11.60 19.72
CA ARG A 130 6.42 10.81 18.49
C ARG A 130 7.52 9.75 18.55
N PHE A 131 7.36 8.64 17.83
CA PHE A 131 8.34 7.58 17.69
C PHE A 131 8.35 7.05 16.27
N ILE A 132 9.50 7.09 15.60
CA ILE A 132 9.70 6.40 14.33
C ILE A 132 9.86 4.91 14.60
N CYS A 133 9.13 4.09 13.84
CA CYS A 133 9.22 2.63 13.89
C CYS A 133 9.59 2.11 12.50
N SER A 134 10.88 2.25 12.16
CA SER A 134 11.50 1.90 10.87
C SER A 134 12.78 1.10 11.11
N SER A 135 12.91 -0.07 10.47
CA SER A 135 14.09 -0.94 10.68
C SER A 135 15.03 -0.95 9.48
N HIS A 136 14.49 -0.85 8.27
CA HIS A 136 15.26 -1.01 7.03
C HIS A 136 14.99 0.12 6.06
N HIS A 137 15.95 0.36 5.17
CA HIS A 137 15.89 1.39 4.13
C HIS A 137 16.70 0.91 2.92
N THR A 138 16.19 1.14 1.72
CA THR A 138 16.88 0.84 0.47
C THR A 138 16.28 1.65 -0.66
N THR A 139 17.03 1.85 -1.74
CA THR A 139 16.48 2.37 -2.99
C THR A 139 15.63 1.30 -3.68
N ILE A 140 14.80 1.73 -4.63
CA ILE A 140 14.05 0.82 -5.52
C ILE A 140 14.96 -0.15 -6.29
N HIS A 141 16.19 0.27 -6.61
CA HIS A 141 17.18 -0.60 -7.27
C HIS A 141 17.67 -1.70 -6.33
N GLY A 142 18.05 -1.36 -5.10
CA GLY A 142 18.46 -2.33 -4.09
C GLY A 142 17.32 -3.28 -3.71
N LEU A 143 16.08 -2.77 -3.64
CA LEU A 143 14.90 -3.62 -3.45
C LEU A 143 14.71 -4.57 -4.62
N GLY A 144 14.79 -4.07 -5.86
CA GLY A 144 14.64 -4.89 -7.05
C GLY A 144 15.72 -5.97 -7.17
N GLU A 145 16.95 -5.67 -6.75
CA GLU A 145 18.03 -6.64 -6.67
C GLU A 145 17.75 -7.75 -5.65
N MET A 146 17.37 -7.38 -4.42
CA MET A 146 16.97 -8.34 -3.39
C MET A 146 15.85 -9.26 -3.88
N ILE A 147 14.84 -8.71 -4.56
CA ILE A 147 13.73 -9.52 -5.08
C ILE A 147 14.21 -10.48 -6.19
N ARG A 148 15.04 -10.02 -7.14
CA ARG A 148 15.59 -10.90 -8.20
C ARG A 148 16.39 -12.07 -7.66
N GLN A 149 17.16 -11.84 -6.59
CA GLN A 149 18.00 -12.86 -5.97
C GLN A 149 17.17 -13.89 -5.20
N ASN A 150 16.17 -13.43 -4.43
CA ASN A 150 15.40 -14.29 -3.54
C ASN A 150 14.16 -14.94 -4.20
N TRP A 151 13.57 -14.31 -5.21
CA TRP A 151 12.40 -14.82 -5.95
C TRP A 151 12.62 -14.70 -7.47
N PRO A 152 13.55 -15.49 -8.04
CA PRO A 152 13.91 -15.43 -9.46
C PRO A 152 12.74 -15.79 -10.40
N GLU A 153 11.65 -16.35 -9.91
CA GLU A 153 10.41 -16.60 -10.66
C GLU A 153 9.64 -15.32 -11.00
N TYR A 154 9.94 -14.20 -10.35
CA TYR A 154 9.40 -12.89 -10.72
C TYR A 154 10.34 -12.15 -11.68
N TYR A 155 9.77 -11.63 -12.76
CA TYR A 155 10.46 -10.66 -13.60
C TYR A 155 10.47 -9.29 -12.91
N ILE A 156 11.66 -8.77 -12.60
CA ILE A 156 11.85 -7.44 -12.01
C ILE A 156 12.80 -6.63 -12.89
N PRO A 157 12.37 -5.46 -13.40
CA PRO A 157 13.23 -4.59 -14.20
C PRO A 157 14.53 -4.20 -13.48
N SER A 158 15.63 -4.13 -14.23
CA SER A 158 16.92 -3.63 -13.73
C SER A 158 17.06 -2.10 -13.84
N GLN A 159 16.13 -1.45 -14.55
CA GLN A 159 16.05 -0.02 -14.72
C GLN A 159 14.60 0.44 -14.58
N PHE A 160 14.40 1.62 -14.01
CA PHE A 160 13.09 2.21 -13.81
C PHE A 160 13.05 3.59 -14.48
N LYS A 161 12.05 3.80 -15.35
CA LYS A 161 11.92 5.04 -16.13
C LYS A 161 11.87 6.27 -15.22
N GLY A 162 12.74 7.24 -15.45
CA GLY A 162 12.79 8.49 -14.68
C GLY A 162 13.36 8.36 -13.26
N ILE A 163 14.06 7.27 -12.97
CA ILE A 163 14.70 7.01 -11.68
C ILE A 163 16.19 6.74 -11.93
N GLU A 164 17.06 7.61 -11.43
CA GLU A 164 18.51 7.45 -11.55
C GLU A 164 19.00 6.19 -10.84
N LYS A 165 20.14 5.61 -11.25
CA LYS A 165 20.75 4.46 -10.57
C LYS A 165 21.41 4.86 -9.25
N ASP A 166 22.16 5.96 -9.26
CA ASP A 166 22.93 6.45 -8.13
C ASP A 166 22.07 7.32 -7.21
N LEU A 167 21.05 6.71 -6.62
CA LEU A 167 20.19 7.38 -5.65
C LEU A 167 20.77 7.26 -4.25
N PRO A 168 20.87 8.38 -3.49
CA PRO A 168 21.21 8.27 -2.08
C PRO A 168 20.09 7.55 -1.34
N VAL A 169 20.43 6.82 -0.28
CA VAL A 169 19.39 6.24 0.59
C VAL A 169 18.87 7.31 1.54
N VAL A 170 17.57 7.25 1.84
CA VAL A 170 16.93 8.08 2.87
C VAL A 170 16.67 7.21 4.09
N TYR A 171 17.20 7.61 5.24
CA TYR A 171 17.09 6.87 6.49
C TYR A 171 16.06 7.48 7.44
N PHE A 172 15.26 6.64 8.07
CA PHE A 172 14.34 7.02 9.13
C PHE A 172 14.90 6.50 10.45
N SER A 173 15.33 7.41 11.31
CA SER A 173 16.01 7.06 12.56
C SER A 173 15.01 6.60 13.61
N SER A 174 15.02 5.29 13.90
CA SER A 174 14.31 4.72 15.05
C SER A 174 15.12 4.77 16.34
N LYS A 175 16.17 5.60 16.39
CA LYS A 175 17.08 5.68 17.54
C LYS A 175 16.32 5.96 18.84
N LYS A 176 15.33 6.86 18.81
CA LYS A 176 14.52 7.17 19.99
C LYS A 176 13.79 5.93 20.54
N LEU A 177 13.23 5.10 19.66
CA LEU A 177 12.56 3.85 20.04
C LEU A 177 13.58 2.81 20.57
N GLN A 178 14.72 2.68 19.91
CA GLN A 178 15.78 1.75 20.30
C GLN A 178 16.46 2.13 21.62
N ASP A 179 16.67 3.42 21.88
CA ASP A 179 17.24 3.94 23.12
C ASP A 179 16.35 3.65 24.34
N MET A 180 15.07 3.35 24.13
CA MET A 180 14.16 2.86 25.18
C MET A 180 14.31 1.35 25.45
N GLY A 181 15.05 0.62 24.63
CA GLY A 181 15.28 -0.82 24.74
C GLY A 181 14.48 -1.68 23.76
N PHE A 182 13.71 -1.08 22.84
CA PHE A 182 13.02 -1.84 21.80
C PHE A 182 14.01 -2.41 20.78
N GLN A 183 13.80 -3.66 20.36
CA GLN A 183 14.64 -4.35 19.39
C GLN A 183 13.81 -4.85 18.21
N PHE A 184 14.21 -4.47 17.00
CA PHE A 184 13.66 -5.04 15.77
C PHE A 184 14.17 -6.45 15.58
N LYS A 185 13.28 -7.39 15.26
CA LYS A 185 13.58 -8.83 15.19
C LYS A 185 13.73 -9.32 13.75
N TYR A 186 13.16 -8.61 12.78
CA TYR A 186 12.99 -9.12 11.41
C TYR A 186 13.83 -8.34 10.39
N SER A 187 14.40 -9.06 9.44
CA SER A 187 15.12 -8.47 8.30
C SER A 187 14.16 -8.01 7.19
N LEU A 188 14.65 -7.22 6.24
CA LEU A 188 13.88 -6.87 5.04
C LEU A 188 13.46 -8.11 4.23
N GLU A 189 14.32 -9.13 4.18
CA GLU A 189 13.99 -10.39 3.48
C GLU A 189 12.85 -11.13 4.17
N ASP A 190 12.83 -11.18 5.50
CA ASP A 190 11.75 -11.81 6.27
C ASP A 190 10.40 -11.13 5.98
N MET A 191 10.39 -9.80 5.89
CA MET A 191 9.21 -9.03 5.55
C MET A 191 8.64 -9.45 4.20
N TYR A 192 9.47 -9.45 3.16
CA TYR A 192 9.04 -9.78 1.80
C TYR A 192 8.69 -11.27 1.66
N ARG A 193 9.45 -12.17 2.30
CA ARG A 193 9.16 -13.61 2.34
C ARG A 193 7.79 -13.86 2.95
N GLY A 194 7.53 -13.32 4.15
CA GLY A 194 6.24 -13.48 4.82
C GLY A 194 5.07 -12.91 4.00
N ALA A 195 5.25 -11.74 3.37
CA ALA A 195 4.23 -11.13 2.52
C ALA A 195 3.92 -11.97 1.26
N ILE A 196 4.95 -12.35 0.49
CA ILE A 196 4.83 -13.10 -0.76
C ILE A 196 4.22 -14.48 -0.50
N GLU A 197 4.72 -15.21 0.50
CA GLU A 197 4.19 -16.53 0.85
C GLU A 197 2.72 -16.47 1.30
N THR A 198 2.36 -15.46 2.10
CA THR A 198 0.97 -15.27 2.54
C THR A 198 0.05 -14.99 1.35
N LEU A 199 0.47 -14.12 0.42
CA LEU A 199 -0.32 -13.80 -0.76
C LEU A 199 -0.47 -14.99 -1.71
N ARG A 200 0.60 -15.76 -1.94
CA ARG A 200 0.56 -17.00 -2.73
C ARG A 200 -0.40 -18.02 -2.13
N LYS A 201 -0.31 -18.26 -0.81
CA LYS A 201 -1.23 -19.17 -0.08
C LYS A 201 -2.69 -18.73 -0.18
N LYS A 202 -2.95 -17.42 -0.27
CA LYS A 202 -4.29 -16.85 -0.43
C LYS A 202 -4.75 -16.72 -1.90
N GLY A 203 -3.92 -17.10 -2.88
CA GLY A 203 -4.23 -16.92 -4.31
C GLY A 203 -4.27 -15.46 -4.77
N LEU A 204 -3.67 -14.54 -4.01
CA LEU A 204 -3.66 -13.10 -4.26
C LEU A 204 -2.42 -12.61 -5.01
N LEU A 205 -1.44 -13.48 -5.22
CA LEU A 205 -0.23 -13.21 -6.00
C LEU A 205 0.12 -14.48 -6.80
N PRO A 206 0.35 -14.38 -8.12
CA PRO A 206 0.76 -15.53 -8.92
C PRO A 206 2.13 -16.05 -8.44
N TYR A 207 2.40 -17.34 -8.67
CA TYR A 207 3.70 -17.92 -8.32
C TYR A 207 4.83 -17.36 -9.18
N SER A 208 4.61 -17.13 -10.47
CA SER A 208 5.60 -16.59 -11.43
C SER A 208 4.99 -15.44 -12.22
N THR A 209 5.81 -14.46 -12.61
CA THR A 209 5.47 -13.50 -13.67
C THR A 209 6.27 -13.72 -14.94
N LYS A 210 7.22 -14.66 -14.93
CA LYS A 210 7.88 -15.15 -16.15
C LYS A 210 6.94 -16.12 -16.87
N GLU A 211 6.80 -15.93 -18.18
CA GLU A 211 6.08 -16.89 -19.02
C GLU A 211 6.67 -18.30 -18.84
N LEU A 212 5.80 -19.30 -18.68
CA LEU A 212 6.20 -20.69 -18.84
C LEU A 212 6.66 -20.85 -20.31
N PRO A 213 7.77 -21.57 -20.58
CA PRO A 213 8.07 -21.96 -21.95
C PRO A 213 6.84 -22.64 -22.52
N ALA A 214 6.37 -22.19 -23.69
CA ALA A 214 5.27 -22.83 -24.40
C ALA A 214 5.53 -24.34 -24.43
N ALA A 215 4.60 -25.12 -23.90
CA ALA A 215 4.66 -26.56 -24.04
C ALA A 215 4.80 -26.85 -25.54
N ILE A 216 5.82 -27.61 -25.91
CA ILE A 216 5.92 -28.16 -27.26
C ILE A 216 4.70 -29.07 -27.39
N GLU A 217 3.68 -28.61 -28.12
CA GLU A 217 2.61 -29.47 -28.56
C GLU A 217 3.25 -30.53 -29.47
N GLU A 218 3.41 -31.75 -28.95
CA GLU A 218 3.69 -32.89 -29.80
C GLU A 218 2.50 -33.05 -30.76
N GLU A 219 2.71 -32.69 -32.02
CA GLU A 219 1.78 -33.03 -33.11
C GLU A 219 1.61 -34.55 -33.13
N GLN A 220 0.49 -35.04 -32.62
CA GLN A 220 0.04 -36.40 -32.88
C GLN A 220 -0.44 -36.45 -34.34
N GLU A 221 0.36 -37.11 -35.17
CA GLU A 221 0.09 -37.41 -36.57
C GLU A 221 -1.21 -38.24 -36.67
N THR A 222 -2.32 -37.60 -37.05
CA THR A 222 -3.60 -38.30 -37.26
C THR A 222 -3.60 -39.01 -38.60
N VAL A 223 -3.59 -40.35 -38.59
CA VAL A 223 -3.80 -41.20 -39.76
C VAL A 223 -5.25 -41.04 -40.25
N PRO A 224 -5.52 -40.74 -41.54
CA PRO A 224 -6.88 -40.55 -42.02
C PRO A 224 -7.62 -41.88 -42.18
N LEU A 225 -8.74 -42.02 -41.45
CA LEU A 225 -9.74 -43.07 -41.65
C LEU A 225 -10.52 -42.81 -42.94
N LYS A 226 -10.47 -43.75 -43.88
CA LYS A 226 -11.35 -43.77 -45.07
C LYS A 226 -12.79 -43.99 -44.62
N VAL A 227 -13.66 -43.02 -44.90
CA VAL A 227 -15.11 -43.14 -44.73
C VAL A 227 -15.71 -43.71 -46.03
N GLN A 228 -16.37 -44.86 -45.94
CA GLN A 228 -17.29 -45.38 -46.96
C GLN A 228 -18.64 -44.68 -46.83
N GLU A 229 -19.17 -44.15 -47.93
CA GLU A 229 -20.56 -43.67 -48.02
C GLU A 229 -21.56 -44.85 -47.99
N PRO A 230 -22.72 -44.64 -47.37
CA PRO A 230 -23.94 -45.04 -48.06
C PRO A 230 -25.08 -43.99 -48.00
N THR A 231 -25.58 -43.72 -49.21
CA THR A 231 -26.98 -43.69 -49.66
C THR A 231 -28.03 -42.80 -48.98
N LYS A 232 -28.62 -41.95 -49.84
CA LYS A 232 -29.77 -41.04 -49.66
C LYS A 232 -31.00 -41.68 -49.01
N GLN A 233 -31.66 -40.91 -48.14
CA GLN A 233 -33.13 -40.84 -48.04
C GLN A 233 -33.56 -39.40 -47.71
N GLU A 234 -34.61 -38.95 -48.40
CA GLU A 234 -35.23 -37.62 -48.32
C GLU A 234 -36.08 -37.44 -47.06
N ALA A 235 -36.12 -36.22 -46.49
CA ALA A 235 -37.26 -35.30 -46.64
C ALA A 235 -37.38 -34.26 -45.50
N THR A 236 -37.91 -33.11 -45.90
CA THR A 236 -38.61 -32.07 -45.13
C THR A 236 -37.81 -31.03 -44.32
N THR A 237 -37.76 -29.86 -44.94
CA THR A 237 -37.41 -28.53 -44.42
C THR A 237 -38.48 -27.95 -43.50
N VAL A 238 -38.07 -27.35 -42.38
CA VAL A 238 -38.82 -26.28 -41.69
C VAL A 238 -37.79 -25.22 -41.24
N PRO A 239 -37.94 -23.93 -41.59
CA PRO A 239 -36.98 -22.89 -41.21
C PRO A 239 -37.41 -22.22 -39.89
N LEU A 240 -36.48 -21.97 -38.97
CA LEU A 240 -36.68 -21.01 -37.89
C LEU A 240 -35.69 -19.85 -37.96
N LYS A 241 -36.27 -18.66 -37.88
CA LYS A 241 -35.68 -17.33 -38.05
C LYS A 241 -34.71 -16.97 -36.93
N ALA A 242 -33.64 -16.27 -37.31
CA ALA A 242 -32.81 -15.48 -36.41
C ALA A 242 -33.59 -14.22 -35.95
N ALA A 243 -33.52 -13.92 -34.66
CA ALA A 243 -33.91 -12.63 -34.10
C ALA A 243 -32.73 -12.07 -33.30
N ALA A 244 -32.26 -10.91 -33.72
CA ALA A 244 -31.22 -10.13 -33.07
C ALA A 244 -31.73 -9.55 -31.74
N ILE A 245 -30.88 -9.53 -30.72
CA ILE A 245 -31.14 -8.88 -29.44
C ILE A 245 -30.17 -7.69 -29.35
N GLU A 246 -30.70 -6.47 -29.38
CA GLU A 246 -29.97 -5.24 -29.03
C GLU A 246 -29.88 -5.10 -27.50
N PRO A 247 -28.77 -4.56 -26.95
CA PRO A 247 -28.66 -4.31 -25.52
C PRO A 247 -29.33 -2.99 -25.12
N LYS A 248 -30.30 -3.05 -24.21
CA LYS A 248 -30.83 -1.87 -23.50
C LYS A 248 -29.83 -1.42 -22.42
N GLN A 249 -29.34 -0.20 -22.53
CA GLN A 249 -28.72 0.55 -21.43
C GLN A 249 -29.82 1.15 -20.56
N GLU A 250 -29.88 0.79 -19.28
CA GLU A 250 -30.61 1.54 -18.26
C GLU A 250 -29.62 2.42 -17.49
N THR A 251 -29.76 3.74 -17.67
CA THR A 251 -29.11 4.77 -16.87
C THR A 251 -30.04 5.18 -15.74
N VAL A 252 -29.61 5.00 -14.50
CA VAL A 252 -30.30 5.52 -13.30
C VAL A 252 -29.64 6.85 -12.90
N PRO A 253 -30.36 7.99 -12.85
CA PRO A 253 -29.78 9.26 -12.44
C PRO A 253 -29.69 9.37 -10.90
N LEU A 254 -28.48 9.62 -10.40
CA LEU A 254 -28.22 10.05 -9.02
C LEU A 254 -28.68 11.50 -8.82
N LYS A 255 -29.71 11.72 -8.00
CA LYS A 255 -30.03 13.04 -7.43
C LYS A 255 -29.12 13.30 -6.23
N LEU A 256 -28.35 14.38 -6.29
CA LEU A 256 -27.63 14.95 -5.16
C LEU A 256 -28.59 15.87 -4.40
N GLU A 257 -28.83 15.59 -3.12
CA GLU A 257 -29.48 16.54 -2.19
C GLU A 257 -28.40 17.36 -1.47
N GLU A 258 -28.55 18.69 -1.50
CA GLU A 258 -27.70 19.64 -0.78
C GLU A 258 -28.05 19.67 0.72
N PRO A 259 -27.08 19.80 1.63
CA PRO A 259 -27.37 19.90 3.06
C PRO A 259 -27.89 21.29 3.43
N THR A 260 -29.01 21.29 4.15
CA THR A 260 -29.67 22.48 4.71
C THR A 260 -28.87 23.08 5.87
N ALA A 261 -28.78 24.42 5.87
CA ALA A 261 -28.11 25.20 6.91
C ALA A 261 -28.86 25.12 8.25
N ILE A 262 -28.13 24.82 9.33
CA ILE A 262 -28.64 24.91 10.71
C ILE A 262 -28.20 26.27 11.27
N GLU A 263 -29.16 27.16 11.48
CA GLU A 263 -29.01 28.39 12.27
C GLU A 263 -28.70 28.04 13.74
N GLN A 264 -27.53 28.43 14.23
CA GLN A 264 -27.28 28.56 15.67
C GLN A 264 -27.56 30.01 16.10
N LYS A 265 -28.70 30.23 16.78
CA LYS A 265 -28.96 31.48 17.50
C LYS A 265 -28.09 31.55 18.76
N GLN A 266 -27.00 32.31 18.71
CA GLN A 266 -26.31 32.77 19.91
C GLN A 266 -27.14 33.88 20.59
N LYS A 267 -27.64 33.59 21.79
CA LYS A 267 -28.13 34.60 22.73
C LYS A 267 -26.92 35.30 23.34
N VAL A 268 -26.72 36.57 22.97
CA VAL A 268 -25.82 37.50 23.65
C VAL A 268 -26.45 37.87 24.99
N VAL A 269 -25.76 37.60 26.10
CA VAL A 269 -26.07 38.16 27.42
C VAL A 269 -25.07 39.30 27.66
N PRO A 270 -25.52 40.54 27.90
CA PRO A 270 -24.59 41.64 28.18
C PRO A 270 -24.08 41.57 29.62
N LEU A 271 -22.75 41.69 29.80
CA LEU A 271 -22.16 42.05 31.08
C LEU A 271 -22.59 43.47 31.44
N LYS A 272 -23.17 43.65 32.63
CA LYS A 272 -23.22 44.94 33.32
C LYS A 272 -21.96 45.08 34.19
N ALA A 273 -21.56 46.35 34.30
CA ALA A 273 -20.37 46.92 34.92
C ALA A 273 -20.03 46.41 36.32
#